data_AF-A0A672GPK1-F1
#
_entry.id   AF-A0A672GPK1-F1
#
_cell.length_a   1.000
_cell.length_b   1.000
_cell.length_c   1.000
_cell.angle_alpha   90.00
_cell.angle_beta   90.00
_cell.angle_gamma   90.00
#
_symmetry.space_group_name_H-M   'P 1'
#
loop_
_entity.id
_entity.type
_entity.pdbx_description
1 polymer ?
#
loop_
_entity_poly.entity_id
_entity_poly.type
_entity_poly.pdbx_seq_one_letter_code
_entity_poly.pdbx_strand_id
1 'polypeptide(L)'
;LYVTVFYSIFKDGLLTFGVLEEVVRNPNVLQSIFLEDTTPLSAKDLTDLFKPILSQAGSNRRRAESRTLAFWRDWLLEVEGMNTPVNILVFATGLEKIPATGFTPQPELNFIHQEMEHSSRFPKANTCSLTLSIPVGLSYEDFKANMDFGIGASGQFAEA
;
A
#
# COMPACT_ATOMS: atom_id res chain seq x y z
N LEU A 1 36.65 -4.76 21.39
CA LEU A 1 36.82 -5.97 20.56
C LEU A 1 35.54 -6.35 19.82
N TYR A 2 34.43 -6.66 20.51
CA TYR A 2 33.20 -7.13 19.87
C TYR A 2 32.59 -6.17 18.82
N VAL A 3 32.46 -4.88 19.14
CA VAL A 3 31.89 -3.88 18.21
C VAL A 3 32.71 -3.76 16.91
N THR A 4 34.04 -3.86 17.02
CA THR A 4 34.96 -3.77 15.88
C THR A 4 34.84 -4.99 14.96
N VAL A 5 34.62 -6.17 15.55
CA VAL A 5 34.40 -7.42 14.80
C VAL A 5 33.07 -7.38 14.05
N PHE A 6 31.98 -6.99 14.71
CA PHE A 6 30.66 -6.87 14.05
C PHE A 6 30.66 -5.84 12.93
N TYR A 7 31.31 -4.69 13.15
CA TYR A 7 31.45 -3.67 12.12
C TYR A 7 32.24 -4.16 10.90
N SER A 8 33.32 -4.91 11.10
CA SER A 8 34.08 -5.50 10.00
C SER A 8 33.25 -6.51 9.23
N ILE A 9 32.57 -7.44 9.92
CA ILE A 9 31.74 -8.46 9.28
C ILE A 9 30.59 -7.84 8.48
N PHE A 10 29.93 -6.80 9.02
CA PHE A 10 28.87 -6.10 8.30
C PHE A 10 29.40 -5.41 7.05
N LYS A 11 30.55 -4.74 7.13
CA LYS A 11 31.21 -4.14 5.97
C LYS A 11 31.60 -5.17 4.91
N ASP A 12 32.20 -6.28 5.32
CA ASP A 12 32.61 -7.36 4.42
C ASP A 12 31.38 -7.98 3.73
N GLY A 13 30.26 -8.10 4.44
CA GLY A 13 28.97 -8.50 3.87
C GLY A 13 28.47 -7.53 2.79
N LEU A 14 28.51 -6.23 3.04
CA LEU A 14 28.10 -5.21 2.05
C LEU A 14 29.05 -5.17 0.84
N LEU A 15 30.34 -5.43 1.03
CA LEU A 15 31.32 -5.53 -0.07
C LEU A 15 31.08 -6.75 -0.97
N THR A 16 30.51 -7.83 -0.44
CA THR A 16 30.37 -9.12 -1.15
C THR A 16 29.64 -8.98 -2.50
N PHE A 17 28.67 -8.06 -2.58
CA PHE A 17 27.92 -7.77 -3.81
C PHE A 17 28.08 -6.33 -4.32
N GLY A 18 29.11 -5.60 -3.85
CA GLY A 18 29.38 -4.23 -4.32
C GLY A 18 28.49 -3.15 -3.69
N VAL A 19 27.70 -3.47 -2.66
CA VAL A 19 26.74 -2.53 -2.06
C VAL A 19 27.47 -1.40 -1.35
N LEU A 20 28.55 -1.71 -0.63
CA LEU A 20 29.31 -0.69 0.11
C LEU A 20 29.95 0.32 -0.85
N GLU A 21 30.48 -0.17 -1.97
CA GLU A 21 31.07 0.65 -3.02
C GLU A 21 30.03 1.60 -3.61
N GLU A 22 28.80 1.13 -3.78
CA GLU A 22 27.72 1.96 -4.32
C GLU A 22 27.20 2.98 -3.34
N VAL A 23 27.14 2.64 -2.05
CA VAL A 23 26.84 3.58 -0.95
C VAL A 23 27.86 4.73 -0.93
N VAL A 24 29.14 4.41 -1.11
CA VAL A 24 30.21 5.43 -1.13
C VAL A 24 30.17 6.26 -2.43
N ARG A 25 29.90 5.64 -3.57
CA ARG A 25 29.86 6.31 -4.88
C ARG A 25 28.63 7.21 -5.05
N ASN A 26 27.47 6.76 -4.57
CA ASN A 26 26.18 7.42 -4.78
C ASN A 26 25.42 7.63 -3.45
N PRO A 27 26.00 8.32 -2.46
CA PRO A 27 25.42 8.42 -1.12
C PRO A 27 24.03 9.05 -1.12
N ASN A 28 23.81 10.08 -1.95
CA ASN A 28 22.53 10.77 -2.04
C ASN A 28 21.41 9.89 -2.61
N VAL A 29 21.74 8.96 -3.52
CA VAL A 29 20.74 8.06 -4.14
C VAL A 29 20.33 6.96 -3.18
N LEU A 30 21.30 6.41 -2.44
CA LEU A 30 21.07 5.31 -1.52
C LEU A 30 20.58 5.77 -0.14
N GLN A 31 20.60 7.07 0.11
CA GLN A 31 20.07 7.66 1.34
C GLN A 31 18.63 7.23 1.60
N SER A 32 17.76 7.24 0.59
CA SER A 32 16.35 6.83 0.74
C SER A 32 16.15 5.32 0.94
N ILE A 33 17.17 4.50 0.67
CA ILE A 33 17.14 3.05 0.89
C ILE A 33 17.63 2.71 2.30
N PHE A 34 18.67 3.39 2.78
CA PHE A 34 19.32 3.08 4.05
C PHE A 34 18.87 3.94 5.23
N LEU A 35 18.35 5.14 4.98
CA LEU A 35 17.84 6.02 6.02
C LEU A 35 16.32 5.95 6.09
N GLU A 36 15.83 6.16 7.30
CA GLU A 36 14.40 6.20 7.54
C GLU A 36 13.77 7.44 6.91
N ASP A 37 12.74 7.24 6.09
CA ASP A 37 11.82 8.29 5.67
C ASP A 37 10.68 8.40 6.69
N THR A 38 10.54 9.58 7.30
CA THR A 38 9.48 9.88 8.28
C THR A 38 8.32 10.66 7.67
N THR A 39 8.33 10.85 6.35
CA THR A 39 7.25 11.53 5.61
C THR A 39 5.96 10.72 5.74
N PRO A 40 4.88 11.29 6.30
CA PRO A 40 3.59 10.61 6.37
C PRO A 40 3.02 10.35 4.96
N LEU A 41 2.35 9.21 4.80
CA LEU A 41 1.64 8.90 3.55
C LEU A 41 0.47 9.87 3.34
N SER A 42 0.44 10.51 2.18
CA SER A 42 -0.68 11.35 1.75
C SER A 42 -1.75 10.53 1.03
N ALA A 43 -2.96 11.09 0.95
CA ALA A 43 -4.05 10.57 0.12
C ALA A 43 -3.63 10.46 -1.35
N LYS A 44 -2.79 11.40 -1.81
CA LYS A 44 -2.25 11.41 -3.16
C LYS A 44 -1.31 10.23 -3.39
N ASP A 45 -0.42 9.92 -2.44
CA ASP A 45 0.51 8.79 -2.56
C ASP A 45 -0.24 7.49 -2.75
N LEU A 46 -1.28 7.24 -1.96
CA LEU A 46 -2.11 6.04 -2.10
C LEU A 46 -2.96 6.05 -3.37
N THR A 47 -3.45 7.21 -3.81
CA THR A 47 -4.19 7.33 -5.07
C THR A 47 -3.32 7.01 -6.28
N ASP A 48 -2.06 7.45 -6.28
CA ASP A 48 -1.11 7.21 -7.37
C ASP A 48 -0.52 5.79 -7.32
N LEU A 49 -0.37 5.25 -6.11
CA LEU A 49 0.14 3.90 -5.88
C LEU A 49 -0.76 2.84 -6.50
N PHE A 50 -2.06 2.88 -6.18
CA PHE A 50 -3.00 1.84 -6.58
C PHE A 50 -3.61 2.14 -7.95
N LYS A 51 -3.29 1.32 -8.94
CA LYS A 51 -3.84 1.41 -10.28
C LYS A 51 -5.25 0.81 -10.36
N PRO A 52 -6.30 1.58 -10.70
CA PRO A 52 -7.65 1.04 -10.83
C PRO A 52 -7.79 0.12 -12.04
N ILE A 53 -8.32 -1.08 -11.82
CA ILE A 53 -8.64 -2.05 -12.88
C ILE A 53 -10.15 -1.97 -13.15
N LEU A 54 -10.50 -1.23 -14.21
CA LEU A 54 -11.88 -0.90 -14.53
C LEU A 54 -12.46 -1.84 -15.61
N SER A 55 -13.73 -2.21 -15.45
CA SER A 55 -14.54 -2.92 -16.44
C SER A 55 -14.65 -2.16 -17.76
N GLN A 56 -15.16 -2.79 -18.82
CA GLN A 56 -15.32 -2.16 -20.13
C GLN A 56 -16.05 -0.79 -20.06
N ALA A 57 -15.54 0.19 -20.80
CA ALA A 57 -16.16 1.51 -20.91
C ALA A 57 -17.61 1.42 -21.39
N GLY A 58 -18.50 2.23 -20.81
CA GLY A 58 -19.94 2.22 -21.13
C GLY A 58 -20.77 1.17 -20.37
N SER A 59 -20.15 0.19 -19.71
CA SER A 59 -20.87 -0.82 -18.93
C SER A 59 -21.47 -0.26 -17.62
N ASN A 60 -22.49 -0.94 -17.09
CA ASN A 60 -23.02 -0.65 -15.76
C ASN A 60 -21.95 -0.79 -14.68
N ARG A 61 -21.08 -1.81 -14.83
CA ARG A 61 -19.94 -2.04 -13.93
C ARG A 61 -19.00 -0.85 -13.92
N ARG A 62 -18.60 -0.34 -15.09
CA ARG A 62 -17.73 0.86 -15.18
C ARG A 62 -18.33 2.06 -14.46
N ARG A 63 -19.65 2.28 -14.56
CA ARG A 63 -20.33 3.39 -13.87
C ARG A 63 -20.30 3.22 -12.34
N ALA A 64 -20.54 2.00 -11.85
CA ALA A 64 -20.45 1.70 -10.42
C ALA A 64 -19.01 1.85 -9.90
N GLU A 65 -18.03 1.29 -10.61
CA GLU A 65 -16.61 1.38 -10.27
C GLU A 65 -16.12 2.83 -10.23
N SER A 66 -16.53 3.65 -11.19
CA SER A 66 -16.13 5.07 -11.23
C SER A 66 -16.67 5.85 -10.04
N ARG A 67 -17.88 5.52 -9.57
CA ARG A 67 -18.45 6.10 -8.35
C ARG A 67 -17.70 5.63 -7.11
N THR A 68 -17.45 4.33 -7.00
CA THR A 68 -16.66 3.77 -5.90
C THR A 68 -15.23 4.31 -5.89
N LEU A 69 -14.63 4.62 -7.04
CA LEU A 69 -13.32 5.26 -7.13
C LEU A 69 -13.35 6.72 -6.63
N ALA A 70 -14.47 7.44 -6.80
CA ALA A 70 -14.65 8.74 -6.16
C ALA A 70 -14.72 8.59 -4.63
N PHE A 71 -15.53 7.64 -4.14
CA PHE A 71 -15.61 7.35 -2.70
C PHE A 71 -14.26 6.95 -2.11
N TRP A 72 -13.47 6.16 -2.81
CA TRP A 72 -12.10 5.82 -2.43
C TRP A 72 -11.25 7.07 -2.21
N ARG A 73 -11.26 8.01 -3.15
CA ARG A 73 -10.47 9.25 -3.06
C ARG A 73 -10.97 10.17 -1.96
N ASP A 74 -12.28 10.32 -1.82
CA ASP A 74 -12.89 11.15 -0.79
C ASP A 74 -12.57 10.60 0.61
N TRP A 75 -12.67 9.28 0.78
CA TRP A 75 -12.30 8.61 2.03
C TRP A 75 -10.82 8.73 2.34
N LEU A 76 -9.94 8.58 1.34
CA LEU A 76 -8.49 8.79 1.51
C LEU A 76 -8.16 10.19 2.04
N LEU A 77 -8.84 11.23 1.53
CA LEU A 77 -8.68 12.60 2.00
C LEU A 77 -9.16 12.78 3.44
N GLU A 78 -10.27 12.13 3.82
CA GLU A 78 -10.77 12.18 5.20
C GLU A 78 -9.84 11.48 6.20
N VAL A 79 -9.11 10.46 5.76
CA VAL A 79 -8.22 9.67 6.62
C VAL A 79 -6.75 10.08 6.55
N GLU A 80 -6.43 11.08 5.75
CA GLU A 80 -5.09 11.67 5.68
C GLU A 80 -4.68 12.28 7.03
N GLY A 81 -3.42 12.07 7.43
CA GLY A 81 -2.92 12.50 8.74
C GLY A 81 -3.29 11.58 9.91
N MET A 82 -4.05 10.49 9.67
CA MET A 82 -4.26 9.40 10.62
C MET A 82 -3.33 8.21 10.35
N ASN A 83 -3.42 7.13 11.12
CA ASN A 83 -2.70 5.87 10.84
C ASN A 83 -3.33 5.04 9.70
N THR A 84 -4.55 5.37 9.27
CA THR A 84 -5.28 4.60 8.26
C THR A 84 -4.52 4.47 6.93
N PRO A 85 -3.84 5.49 6.37
CA PRO A 85 -3.00 5.33 5.19
C PRO A 85 -1.92 4.24 5.31
N VAL A 86 -1.27 4.15 6.47
CA VAL A 86 -0.29 3.09 6.75
C VAL A 86 -1.00 1.74 6.84
N ASN A 87 -2.14 1.66 7.54
CA ASN A 87 -2.92 0.43 7.63
C ASN A 87 -3.39 -0.08 6.26
N ILE A 88 -3.76 0.81 5.33
CA ILE A 88 -4.10 0.46 3.94
C ILE A 88 -2.89 -0.19 3.27
N LEU A 89 -1.71 0.39 3.43
CA LEU A 89 -0.50 -0.10 2.80
C LEU A 89 -0.10 -1.47 3.36
N VAL A 90 -0.13 -1.64 4.69
CA VAL A 90 0.13 -2.92 5.35
C VAL A 90 -0.90 -3.96 4.92
N PHE A 91 -2.18 -3.61 4.90
CA PHE A 91 -3.26 -4.51 4.48
C PHE A 91 -3.05 -5.04 3.07
N ALA A 92 -2.67 -4.17 2.13
CA ALA A 92 -2.53 -4.52 0.72
C ALA A 92 -1.16 -5.11 0.34
N THR A 93 -0.10 -4.76 1.05
CA THR A 93 1.30 -5.05 0.63
C THR A 93 2.14 -5.72 1.70
N GLY A 94 1.71 -5.70 2.96
CA GLY A 94 2.50 -6.14 4.11
C GLY A 94 3.60 -5.17 4.54
N LEU A 95 3.70 -3.98 3.93
CA LEU A 95 4.71 -2.97 4.24
C LEU A 95 4.07 -1.72 4.87
N GLU A 96 4.79 -1.10 5.79
CA GLU A 96 4.38 0.17 6.41
C GLU A 96 4.77 1.40 5.59
N LYS A 97 5.69 1.24 4.64
CA LYS A 97 6.20 2.33 3.77
C LYS A 97 6.31 1.87 2.33
N ILE A 98 6.14 2.82 1.40
CA ILE A 98 6.37 2.57 -0.02
C ILE A 98 7.89 2.43 -0.19
N PRO A 99 8.40 1.34 -0.81
CA PRO A 99 9.83 1.19 -1.06
C PRO A 99 10.37 2.38 -1.86
N ALA A 100 11.62 2.79 -1.62
CA ALA A 100 12.24 3.89 -2.36
C ALA A 100 12.28 3.64 -3.89
N THR A 101 12.29 2.39 -4.31
CA THR A 101 12.21 1.97 -5.72
C THR A 101 10.79 1.84 -6.25
N GLY A 102 9.78 2.09 -5.42
CA GLY A 102 8.39 1.73 -5.68
C GLY A 102 8.15 0.21 -5.67
N PHE A 103 6.93 -0.17 -6.03
CA PHE A 103 6.51 -1.56 -6.14
C PHE A 103 6.60 -2.06 -7.58
N THR A 104 7.05 -3.29 -7.76
CA THR A 104 7.01 -4.00 -9.04
C THR A 104 6.56 -5.44 -8.79
N PRO A 105 5.36 -5.85 -9.23
CA PRO A 105 4.39 -5.08 -10.04
C PRO A 105 3.74 -3.90 -9.29
N GLN A 106 3.14 -2.97 -10.03
CA GLN A 106 2.37 -1.87 -9.42
C GLN A 106 1.13 -2.41 -8.71
N PRO A 107 0.81 -1.96 -7.48
CA PRO A 107 -0.39 -2.37 -6.77
C PRO A 107 -1.67 -2.04 -7.53
N GLU A 108 -2.66 -2.91 -7.43
CA GLU A 108 -3.92 -2.81 -8.17
C GLU A 108 -5.10 -2.53 -7.24
N LEU A 109 -6.01 -1.67 -7.70
CA LEU A 109 -7.31 -1.44 -7.08
C LEU A 109 -8.42 -2.12 -7.91
N ASN A 110 -8.96 -3.20 -7.36
CA ASN A 110 -10.01 -4.01 -7.94
C ASN A 110 -11.37 -3.72 -7.27
N PHE A 111 -12.44 -4.20 -7.90
CA PHE A 111 -13.81 -3.90 -7.50
C PHE A 111 -14.61 -5.17 -7.26
N ILE A 112 -15.21 -5.29 -6.07
CA ILE A 112 -16.02 -6.43 -5.66
C ILE A 112 -17.47 -6.16 -6.04
N HIS A 113 -17.90 -6.74 -7.16
CA HIS A 113 -19.30 -6.66 -7.62
C HIS A 113 -20.17 -7.66 -6.85
N GLN A 114 -21.27 -7.18 -6.27
CA GLN A 114 -22.20 -7.98 -5.43
C GLN A 114 -22.88 -9.13 -6.19
N GLU A 115 -22.93 -9.03 -7.53
CA GLU A 115 -23.49 -10.06 -8.43
C GLU A 115 -22.64 -11.34 -8.51
N MET A 116 -21.42 -11.34 -7.95
CA MET A 116 -20.54 -12.52 -7.96
C MET A 116 -20.83 -13.44 -6.78
N GLU A 117 -20.75 -14.75 -7.02
CA GLU A 117 -20.78 -15.76 -5.96
C GLU A 117 -19.62 -15.50 -4.98
N HIS A 118 -19.90 -15.48 -3.66
CA HIS A 118 -18.97 -15.07 -2.59
C HIS A 118 -18.54 -13.58 -2.58
N SER A 119 -19.39 -12.69 -3.08
CA SER A 119 -19.19 -11.23 -2.93
C SER A 119 -19.11 -10.81 -1.45
N SER A 120 -18.35 -9.76 -1.18
CA SER A 120 -18.10 -9.23 0.16
C SER A 120 -18.48 -7.76 0.22
N ARG A 121 -19.03 -7.33 1.36
CA ARG A 121 -19.27 -5.91 1.65
C ARG A 121 -18.05 -5.22 2.27
N PHE A 122 -17.02 -5.98 2.64
CA PHE A 122 -15.76 -5.50 3.20
C PHE A 122 -14.63 -5.53 2.15
N PRO A 123 -13.62 -4.65 2.27
CA PRO A 123 -12.44 -4.71 1.44
C PRO A 123 -11.69 -6.05 1.61
N LYS A 124 -10.99 -6.47 0.57
CA LYS A 124 -10.14 -7.66 0.57
C LYS A 124 -8.77 -7.30 0.02
N ALA A 125 -7.73 -7.91 0.55
CA ALA A 125 -6.38 -7.76 0.03
C ALA A 125 -5.74 -9.12 -0.29
N ASN A 126 -4.85 -9.11 -1.27
CA ASN A 126 -3.89 -10.17 -1.52
C ASN A 126 -2.50 -9.54 -1.58
N THR A 127 -1.71 -9.75 -0.53
CA THR A 127 -0.37 -9.18 -0.39
C THR A 127 0.62 -9.74 -1.41
N CYS A 128 0.49 -11.02 -1.78
CA CYS A 128 1.36 -11.64 -2.79
C CYS A 128 1.18 -11.02 -4.18
N SER A 129 -0.05 -10.62 -4.54
CA SER A 129 -0.36 -9.99 -5.82
C SER A 129 -0.50 -8.47 -5.75
N LEU A 130 -0.25 -7.87 -4.58
CA LEU A 130 -0.40 -6.43 -4.31
C LEU A 130 -1.76 -5.88 -4.75
N THR A 131 -2.82 -6.62 -4.44
CA THR A 131 -4.16 -6.32 -4.91
C THR A 131 -5.05 -5.91 -3.74
N LEU A 132 -5.62 -4.70 -3.81
CA LEU A 132 -6.69 -4.23 -2.93
C LEU A 132 -8.01 -4.28 -3.69
N SER A 133 -9.02 -4.93 -3.14
CA SER A 133 -10.36 -5.02 -3.74
C SER A 133 -11.39 -4.33 -2.85
N ILE A 134 -12.12 -3.36 -3.39
CA ILE A 134 -13.12 -2.56 -2.64
C ILE A 134 -14.55 -2.81 -3.12
N PRO A 135 -15.56 -2.79 -2.22
CA PRO A 135 -16.95 -3.11 -2.56
C PRO A 135 -17.62 -2.01 -3.40
N VAL A 136 -18.36 -2.41 -4.44
CA VAL A 136 -19.18 -1.48 -5.24
C VAL A 136 -20.65 -1.51 -4.84
N GLY A 137 -21.40 -0.47 -5.22
CA GLY A 137 -22.86 -0.43 -5.08
C GLY A 137 -23.37 -0.04 -3.69
N LEU A 138 -22.52 0.53 -2.84
CA LEU A 138 -22.86 1.03 -1.51
C LEU A 138 -23.18 2.54 -1.53
N SER A 139 -23.81 3.06 -0.47
CA SER A 139 -23.73 4.50 -0.16
C SER A 139 -22.31 4.86 0.28
N TYR A 140 -22.00 6.16 0.34
CA TYR A 140 -20.70 6.59 0.82
C TYR A 140 -20.49 6.21 2.29
N GLU A 141 -21.53 6.35 3.11
CA GLU A 141 -21.51 6.04 4.54
C GLU A 141 -21.26 4.54 4.78
N ASP A 142 -21.94 3.68 4.03
CA ASP A 142 -21.75 2.23 4.12
C ASP A 142 -20.37 1.82 3.61
N PHE A 143 -19.91 2.45 2.51
CA PHE A 143 -18.57 2.22 1.98
C PHE A 143 -17.52 2.57 3.04
N LYS A 144 -17.57 3.77 3.59
CA LYS A 144 -16.66 4.26 4.63
C LYS A 144 -16.66 3.35 5.85
N ALA A 145 -17.83 3.03 6.41
CA ALA A 145 -17.93 2.17 7.58
C ALA A 145 -17.30 0.79 7.36
N ASN A 146 -17.50 0.20 6.17
CA ASN A 146 -16.90 -1.09 5.83
C ASN A 146 -15.39 -1.01 5.59
N MET A 147 -14.89 0.10 5.02
CA MET A 147 -13.46 0.34 4.84
C MET A 147 -12.75 0.55 6.19
N ASP A 148 -13.31 1.39 7.05
CA ASP A 148 -12.80 1.66 8.41
C ASP A 148 -12.74 0.36 9.23
N PHE A 149 -13.80 -0.45 9.20
CA PHE A 149 -13.83 -1.73 9.91
C PHE A 149 -12.85 -2.75 9.30
N GLY A 150 -12.90 -2.94 7.98
CA GLY A 150 -12.13 -3.98 7.30
C GLY A 150 -10.62 -3.74 7.36
N ILE A 151 -10.19 -2.48 7.26
CA ILE A 151 -8.77 -2.11 7.29
C ILE A 151 -8.32 -1.79 8.72
N GLY A 152 -9.16 -1.15 9.53
CA GLY A 152 -8.85 -0.88 10.94
C GLY A 152 -8.61 -2.15 11.77
N ALA A 153 -9.30 -3.25 11.46
CA ALA A 153 -9.07 -4.55 12.09
C ALA A 153 -7.71 -5.18 11.71
N SER A 154 -7.13 -4.82 10.57
CA SER A 154 -5.86 -5.42 10.10
C SER A 154 -4.62 -4.90 10.83
N GLY A 155 -4.66 -3.68 11.39
CA GLY A 155 -3.57 -3.12 12.18
C GLY A 155 -3.25 -3.93 13.46
N GLN A 156 -4.23 -4.68 13.99
CA GLN A 156 -4.06 -5.52 15.18
C GLN A 156 -3.21 -6.79 14.93
N PHE A 157 -2.94 -7.16 13.67
CA PHE A 157 -2.14 -8.35 13.33
C PHE A 157 -0.68 -8.03 12.95
N ALA A 158 -0.32 -6.75 12.83
CA ALA A 158 1.04 -6.32 12.48
C ALA A 158 1.96 -6.12 13.70
N GLU A 159 1.42 -6.16 14.93
CA GLU A 159 2.18 -5.99 16.18
C GLU A 159 2.61 -7.33 16.86
N ALA A 160 2.67 -8.44 16.12
CA ALA A 160 3.04 -9.76 16.67
C ALA A 160 4.49 -10.17 16.34
#